data_AF-A0A150HBE5-F1
#
_entry.id   AF-A0A150HBE5-F1
#
_cell.length_a   1.000
_cell.length_b   1.000
_cell.length_c   1.000
_cell.angle_alpha   90.00
_cell.angle_beta   90.00
_cell.angle_gamma   90.00
#
_symmetry.space_group_name_H-M   'P 1'
#
loop_
_entity.id
_entity.type
_entity.pdbx_description
1 polymer ?
#
loop_
_entity_poly.entity_id
_entity_poly.type
_entity_poly.pdbx_seq_one_letter_code
_entity_poly.pdbx_strand_id
1 'polypeptide(L)'
;MGARSFDQRTFTPAVHGFLDRVRAGHPDTPIVLASSILWPGSEDTPGPSDVEFFDDGHVRYYAAGDAADVARGALTMTESRRQLAEVVRVRAASGERIAYLDGLSLYGADDQERYTLPDSLHPDTELYAEIAARFSAAVFGADGLVPRTRLG
;
A
#
# COMPACT_ATOMS: atom_id res chain seq x y z
N MET A 1 -10.66 -8.91 -15.20
CA MET A 1 -9.18 -9.04 -15.09
C MET A 1 -8.85 -8.96 -13.62
N GLY A 2 -8.39 -10.03 -12.95
CA GLY A 2 -8.05 -9.94 -11.52
C GLY A 2 -8.13 -11.20 -10.66
N ALA A 3 -8.51 -12.36 -11.19
CA ALA A 3 -8.43 -13.60 -10.42
C ALA A 3 -6.95 -14.04 -10.32
N ARG A 4 -6.29 -13.66 -9.21
CA ARG A 4 -4.93 -14.11 -8.79
C ARG A 4 -3.75 -13.68 -9.67
N SER A 5 -3.58 -12.39 -9.98
CA SER A 5 -2.33 -11.93 -10.60
C SER A 5 -1.11 -12.12 -9.69
N PHE A 6 -1.31 -12.07 -8.37
CA PHE A 6 -0.31 -12.41 -7.37
C PHE A 6 -0.92 -13.16 -6.19
N ASP A 7 -0.12 -14.05 -5.61
CA ASP A 7 -0.32 -14.76 -4.36
C ASP A 7 0.88 -14.46 -3.43
N GLN A 8 0.85 -14.97 -2.20
CA GLN A 8 1.93 -14.75 -1.24
C GLN A 8 3.31 -15.23 -1.71
N ARG A 9 3.39 -16.19 -2.63
CA ARG A 9 4.66 -16.76 -3.14
C ARG A 9 5.21 -15.98 -4.31
N THR A 10 4.34 -15.36 -5.10
CA THR A 10 4.67 -14.66 -6.34
C THR A 10 4.81 -13.15 -6.14
N PHE A 11 4.18 -12.59 -5.11
CA PHE A 11 4.22 -11.15 -4.84
C PHE A 11 5.63 -10.65 -4.50
N THR A 12 6.29 -11.24 -3.51
CA THR A 12 7.66 -10.85 -3.10
C THR A 12 8.67 -10.92 -4.27
N PRO A 13 8.78 -12.02 -5.05
CA PRO A 13 9.64 -12.06 -6.23
C PRO A 13 9.30 -11.00 -7.29
N ALA A 14 8.01 -10.72 -7.51
CA ALA A 14 7.58 -9.69 -8.44
C ALA A 14 8.01 -8.28 -8.01
N VAL A 15 7.91 -7.96 -6.71
CA VAL A 15 8.37 -6.69 -6.15
C VAL A 15 9.88 -6.54 -6.29
N HIS A 16 10.67 -7.59 -6.00
CA HIS A 16 12.10 -7.58 -6.25
C HIS A 16 12.43 -7.30 -7.72
N GLY A 17 11.83 -8.03 -8.66
CA GLY A 17 12.05 -7.83 -10.09
C GLY A 17 11.65 -6.43 -10.58
N PHE A 18 10.58 -5.85 -10.02
CA PHE A 18 10.20 -4.47 -10.30
C PHE A 18 11.26 -3.48 -9.81
N LEU A 19 11.70 -3.61 -8.56
CA LEU A 19 12.70 -2.72 -7.98
C LEU A 19 14.06 -2.84 -8.68
N ASP A 20 14.45 -4.04 -9.11
CA ASP A 20 15.67 -4.25 -9.89
C ASP A 20 15.60 -3.52 -11.24
N ARG A 21 14.44 -3.52 -11.89
CA ARG A 21 14.22 -2.75 -13.12
C ARG A 21 14.32 -1.24 -12.88
N VAL A 22 13.75 -0.73 -11.79
CA VAL A 22 13.89 0.68 -11.41
C VAL A 22 15.36 1.02 -11.17
N ARG A 23 16.10 0.17 -10.44
CA ARG A 23 17.52 0.35 -10.16
C ARG A 23 18.41 0.32 -11.38
N ALA A 24 18.05 -0.44 -12.41
CA ALA A 24 18.78 -0.45 -13.68
C ALA A 24 18.82 0.95 -14.34
N GLY A 25 17.76 1.75 -14.21
CA GLY A 25 17.71 3.14 -14.70
C GLY A 25 18.10 4.19 -13.65
N HIS A 26 17.97 3.87 -12.37
CA HIS A 26 18.16 4.79 -11.24
C HIS A 26 18.99 4.13 -10.12
N PRO A 27 20.31 3.94 -10.32
CA PRO A 27 21.14 3.17 -9.39
C PRO A 27 21.14 3.74 -7.96
N ASP A 28 21.27 5.06 -7.83
CA ASP A 28 21.49 5.74 -6.55
C ASP A 28 20.30 6.58 -6.04
N THR A 29 19.24 6.73 -6.84
CA THR A 29 18.07 7.53 -6.49
C THR A 29 17.39 6.95 -5.24
N PRO A 30 17.13 7.71 -4.16
CA PRO A 30 16.37 7.21 -3.03
C PRO A 30 15.00 6.66 -3.47
N ILE A 31 14.66 5.44 -3.04
CA ILE A 31 13.33 4.86 -3.28
C ILE A 31 12.60 4.83 -1.94
N VAL A 32 11.36 5.32 -1.93
CA VAL A 32 10.41 5.04 -0.84
C VAL A 32 9.35 4.10 -1.38
N LEU A 33 9.28 2.90 -0.81
CA LEU A 33 8.23 1.94 -1.12
C LEU A 33 7.11 2.11 -0.08
N ALA A 34 6.02 2.72 -0.51
CA ALA A 34 4.82 2.89 0.30
C ALA A 34 3.90 1.68 0.12
N SER A 35 3.38 1.15 1.22
CA SER A 35 2.36 0.11 1.17
C SER A 35 0.94 0.70 1.10
N SER A 36 -0.05 -0.15 0.81
CA SER A 36 -1.44 0.27 0.75
C SER A 36 -1.90 0.89 2.08
N ILE A 37 -2.71 1.94 1.98
CA ILE A 37 -3.50 2.45 3.10
C ILE A 37 -4.55 1.41 3.54
N LEU A 38 -5.18 1.64 4.68
CA LEU A 38 -6.24 0.76 5.17
C LEU A 38 -7.39 0.66 4.16
N TRP A 39 -7.74 -0.57 3.78
CA TRP A 39 -9.05 -0.89 3.21
C TRP A 39 -9.77 -1.86 4.16
N PRO A 40 -10.73 -1.38 4.99
CA PRO A 40 -11.31 -2.19 6.05
C PRO A 40 -11.90 -3.53 5.56
N GLY A 41 -12.46 -3.54 4.34
CA GLY A 41 -13.06 -4.72 3.73
C GLY A 41 -12.07 -5.76 3.18
N SER A 42 -10.75 -5.52 3.20
CA SER A 42 -9.75 -6.41 2.59
C SER A 42 -8.50 -6.66 3.47
N GLU A 43 -8.53 -6.26 4.74
CA GLU A 43 -7.42 -6.55 5.67
C GLU A 43 -7.19 -8.06 5.85
N ASP A 44 -8.29 -8.81 5.94
CA ASP A 44 -8.31 -10.27 6.14
C ASP A 44 -9.04 -11.03 5.02
N THR A 45 -9.63 -10.30 4.07
CA THR A 45 -10.32 -10.88 2.91
C THR A 45 -9.54 -10.57 1.63
N PRO A 46 -9.07 -11.58 0.89
CA PRO A 46 -8.32 -11.35 -0.33
C PRO A 46 -9.23 -10.88 -1.46
N GLY A 47 -8.61 -10.42 -2.54
CA GLY A 47 -9.34 -10.07 -3.77
C GLY A 47 -9.99 -11.29 -4.46
N PRO A 48 -10.67 -11.03 -5.60
CA PRO A 48 -10.72 -9.75 -6.31
C PRO A 48 -11.58 -8.71 -5.57
N SER A 49 -11.34 -7.43 -5.88
CA SER A 49 -12.32 -6.40 -5.57
C SER A 49 -13.52 -6.52 -6.50
N ASP A 50 -14.71 -6.22 -5.99
CA ASP A 50 -15.95 -6.15 -6.75
C ASP A 50 -16.77 -4.94 -6.28
N VAL A 51 -17.83 -4.61 -7.01
CA VAL A 51 -18.61 -3.39 -6.84
C VAL A 51 -20.11 -3.65 -6.86
N GLU A 52 -20.81 -3.05 -5.92
CA GLU A 52 -22.27 -2.95 -5.93
C GLU A 52 -22.70 -1.55 -6.38
N PHE A 53 -23.75 -1.51 -7.21
CA PHE A 53 -24.38 -0.29 -7.69
C PHE A 53 -25.78 -0.18 -7.05
N PHE A 54 -26.09 0.99 -6.50
CA PHE A 54 -27.38 1.29 -5.89
C PHE A 54 -28.21 2.20 -6.80
N ASP A 55 -29.54 2.11 -6.70
CA ASP A 55 -30.48 2.87 -7.55
C ASP A 55 -30.38 4.39 -7.36
N ASP A 56 -29.88 4.84 -6.21
CA ASP A 56 -29.63 6.25 -5.88
C ASP A 56 -28.28 6.76 -6.40
N GLY A 57 -27.53 5.93 -7.13
CA GLY A 57 -26.22 6.25 -7.71
C GLY A 57 -25.06 6.04 -6.75
N HIS A 58 -25.29 5.58 -5.51
CA HIS A 58 -24.20 5.15 -4.65
C HIS A 58 -23.51 3.90 -5.21
N VAL A 59 -22.23 3.77 -4.87
CA VAL A 59 -21.41 2.60 -5.19
C VAL A 59 -20.71 2.11 -3.93
N ARG A 60 -20.53 0.80 -3.81
CA ARG A 60 -19.81 0.18 -2.70
C ARG A 60 -18.83 -0.85 -3.22
N TYR A 61 -17.56 -0.66 -2.93
CA TYR A 61 -16.52 -1.64 -3.18
C TYR A 61 -16.38 -2.61 -2.02
N TYR A 62 -16.09 -3.87 -2.33
CA TYR A 62 -15.82 -4.92 -1.35
C TYR A 62 -14.81 -5.93 -1.89
N ALA A 63 -14.17 -6.68 -0.99
CA ALA A 63 -13.37 -7.83 -1.37
C ALA A 63 -14.27 -9.05 -1.52
N ALA A 64 -14.33 -9.62 -2.72
CA ALA A 64 -15.19 -10.76 -3.07
C ALA A 64 -14.48 -12.11 -2.93
N GLY A 65 -13.24 -12.13 -2.43
CA GLY A 65 -12.48 -13.35 -2.21
C GLY A 65 -12.92 -14.13 -0.97
N ASP A 66 -12.45 -15.37 -0.87
CA ASP A 66 -12.69 -16.23 0.29
C ASP A 66 -11.54 -16.09 1.31
N ALA A 67 -11.87 -15.74 2.56
CA ALA A 67 -10.89 -15.67 3.65
C ALA A 67 -10.19 -17.02 3.91
N ALA A 68 -10.84 -18.15 3.62
CA ALA A 68 -10.23 -19.48 3.74
C ALA A 68 -9.07 -19.69 2.75
N ASP A 69 -9.02 -18.93 1.65
CA ASP A 69 -7.93 -19.02 0.68
C ASP A 69 -6.65 -18.32 1.16
N VAL A 70 -6.68 -17.52 2.24
CA VAL A 70 -5.48 -16.91 2.84
C VAL A 70 -4.51 -17.99 3.31
N ALA A 71 -5.02 -19.06 3.94
CA ALA A 71 -4.21 -20.21 4.36
C ALA A 71 -3.58 -20.97 3.16
N ARG A 72 -4.11 -20.76 1.95
CA ARG A 72 -3.59 -21.32 0.69
C ARG A 72 -2.68 -20.35 -0.06
N GLY A 73 -2.34 -19.22 0.56
CA GLY A 73 -1.45 -18.22 0.00
C GLY A 73 -2.15 -17.08 -0.74
N ALA A 74 -3.47 -16.89 -0.61
CA ALA A 74 -4.10 -15.66 -1.11
C ALA A 74 -3.53 -14.43 -0.39
N LEU A 75 -3.44 -13.32 -1.13
CA LEU A 75 -2.83 -12.08 -0.65
C LEU A 75 -3.92 -11.13 -0.15
N THR A 76 -3.80 -10.70 1.11
CA THR A 76 -4.63 -9.64 1.71
C THR A 76 -3.85 -8.33 1.81
N MET A 77 -4.49 -7.23 2.22
CA MET A 77 -3.78 -5.97 2.49
C MET A 77 -2.76 -6.15 3.62
N THR A 78 -3.11 -6.86 4.69
CA THR A 78 -2.18 -7.17 5.79
C THR A 78 -0.95 -7.92 5.34
N GLU A 79 -1.15 -8.97 4.55
CA GLU A 79 -0.04 -9.78 4.09
C GLU A 79 0.81 -9.05 3.05
N SER A 80 0.19 -8.25 2.17
CA SER A 80 0.93 -7.39 1.23
C SER A 80 1.82 -6.38 1.95
N ARG A 81 1.28 -5.65 2.94
CA ARG A 81 2.05 -4.70 3.77
C ARG A 81 3.24 -5.40 4.46
N ARG A 82 3.01 -6.58 5.05
CA ARG A 82 4.05 -7.38 5.71
C ARG A 82 5.17 -7.77 4.74
N GLN A 83 4.82 -8.24 3.55
CA GLN A 83 5.80 -8.63 2.53
C GLN A 83 6.58 -7.44 1.99
N LEU A 84 5.94 -6.29 1.72
CA LEU A 84 6.63 -5.08 1.28
C LEU A 84 7.63 -4.57 2.33
N ALA A 85 7.24 -4.56 3.61
CA ALA A 85 8.13 -4.17 4.70
C ALA A 85 9.38 -5.08 4.76
N GLU A 86 9.19 -6.39 4.58
CA GLU A 86 10.30 -7.36 4.56
C GLU A 86 11.23 -7.15 3.36
N VAL A 87 10.68 -6.93 2.16
CA VAL A 87 11.48 -6.62 0.96
C VAL A 87 12.37 -5.41 1.18
N VAL A 88 11.81 -4.31 1.72
CA VAL A 88 12.59 -3.10 2.02
C VAL A 88 13.63 -3.41 3.09
N ARG A 89 13.28 -4.11 4.17
CA ARG A 89 14.21 -4.45 5.25
C ARG A 89 15.42 -5.21 4.73
N VAL A 90 15.22 -6.24 3.89
CA VAL A 90 16.29 -7.05 3.31
C VAL A 90 17.19 -6.21 2.39
N ARG A 91 16.61 -5.40 1.50
CA ARG A 91 17.39 -4.60 0.53
C ARG A 91 18.12 -3.42 1.20
N ALA A 92 17.50 -2.78 2.19
CA ALA A 92 18.17 -1.76 3.01
C ALA A 92 19.36 -2.37 3.78
N ALA A 93 19.22 -3.59 4.31
CA ALA A 93 20.32 -4.29 4.99
C ALA A 93 21.50 -4.64 4.05
N SER A 94 21.27 -4.76 2.74
CA SER A 94 22.35 -4.89 1.74
C SER A 94 22.95 -3.55 1.30
N GLY A 95 22.59 -2.43 1.95
CA GLY A 95 23.14 -1.11 1.66
C GLY A 95 22.39 -0.33 0.58
N GLU A 96 21.25 -0.82 0.11
CA GLU A 96 20.46 -0.10 -0.89
C GLU A 96 19.79 1.14 -0.31
N ARG A 97 19.74 2.22 -1.09
CA ARG A 97 19.03 3.48 -0.75
C ARG A 97 17.51 3.33 -0.91
N ILE A 98 16.90 2.51 -0.07
CA ILE A 98 15.47 2.24 -0.04
C ILE A 98 14.91 2.39 1.38
N ALA A 99 13.70 2.95 1.48
CA ALA A 99 12.98 3.10 2.74
C ALA A 99 11.53 2.63 2.59
N TYR A 100 10.95 2.17 3.70
CA TYR A 100 9.55 1.73 3.76
C TYR A 100 8.69 2.83 4.35
N LEU A 101 7.54 3.10 3.72
CA LEU A 101 6.49 3.93 4.30
C LEU A 101 5.28 3.04 4.57
N ASP A 102 4.90 2.91 5.85
CA ASP A 102 3.71 2.18 6.23
C ASP A 102 2.46 2.97 5.83
N GLY A 103 1.65 2.43 4.91
CA GLY A 103 0.42 3.08 4.45
C GLY A 103 -0.58 3.35 5.58
N LEU A 104 -0.56 2.54 6.65
CA LEU A 104 -1.40 2.76 7.82
C LEU A 104 -1.05 4.04 8.60
N SER A 105 0.15 4.57 8.43
CA SER A 105 0.52 5.89 8.98
C SER A 105 -0.09 7.07 8.20
N LEU A 106 -0.56 6.82 6.98
CA LEU A 106 -1.25 7.82 6.16
C LEU A 106 -2.76 7.77 6.37
N TYR A 107 -3.33 6.56 6.40
CA TYR A 107 -4.72 6.32 6.78
C TYR A 107 -4.85 4.91 7.39
N GLY A 108 -5.17 4.86 8.68
CA GLY A 108 -5.26 3.64 9.49
C GLY A 108 -6.59 3.50 10.24
N ALA A 109 -6.69 2.51 11.14
CA ALA A 109 -7.94 2.20 11.82
C ALA A 109 -8.46 3.37 12.68
N ASP A 110 -7.55 4.09 13.34
CA ASP A 110 -7.87 5.24 14.18
C ASP A 110 -8.42 6.44 13.38
N ASP A 111 -8.19 6.47 12.07
CA ASP A 111 -8.69 7.55 11.21
C ASP A 111 -10.14 7.35 10.76
N GLN A 112 -10.68 6.13 10.86
CA GLN A 112 -12.00 5.79 10.34
C GLN A 112 -13.15 6.53 11.03
N GLU A 113 -12.96 6.96 12.27
CA GLU A 113 -13.93 7.79 13.00
C GLU A 113 -14.04 9.21 12.44
N ARG A 114 -12.95 9.70 11.84
CA ARG A 114 -12.83 11.07 11.32
C ARG A 114 -13.04 11.14 9.82
N TYR A 115 -12.59 10.12 9.09
CA TYR A 115 -12.60 10.09 7.64
C TYR A 115 -13.29 8.83 7.14
N THR A 116 -14.48 9.00 6.56
CA THR A 116 -15.20 7.90 5.89
C THR A 116 -14.70 7.72 4.47
N LEU A 117 -14.68 6.47 3.98
CA LEU A 117 -14.47 6.17 2.57
C LEU A 117 -15.85 6.17 1.88
N PRO A 118 -16.18 7.13 1.00
CA PRO A 118 -17.55 7.30 0.49
C PRO A 118 -18.10 6.07 -0.25
N ASP A 119 -17.22 5.30 -0.89
CA ASP A 119 -17.55 4.07 -1.62
C ASP A 119 -16.98 2.81 -0.93
N SER A 120 -16.60 2.92 0.34
CA SER A 120 -15.93 1.88 1.15
C SER A 120 -14.51 1.49 0.70
N LEU A 121 -13.89 2.19 -0.24
CA LEU A 121 -12.52 1.92 -0.71
C LEU A 121 -11.67 3.19 -0.88
N HIS A 122 -12.17 4.20 -1.56
CA HIS A 122 -11.38 5.35 -1.96
C HIS A 122 -11.52 6.51 -0.97
N PRO A 123 -10.41 7.20 -0.66
CA PRO A 123 -10.45 8.49 0.02
C PRO A 123 -11.26 9.53 -0.75
N ASP A 124 -11.88 10.46 -0.03
CA ASP A 124 -12.45 11.66 -0.61
C ASP A 124 -11.44 12.81 -0.65
N THR A 125 -11.89 14.01 -1.02
CA THR A 125 -11.01 15.18 -1.12
C THR A 125 -10.38 15.57 0.21
N GLU A 126 -11.13 15.49 1.31
CA GLU A 126 -10.62 15.87 2.63
C GLU A 126 -9.56 14.88 3.10
N LEU A 127 -9.84 13.57 2.99
CA LEU A 127 -8.88 12.54 3.37
C LEU A 127 -7.65 12.54 2.44
N TYR A 128 -7.80 12.81 1.14
CA TYR A 128 -6.63 12.97 0.26
C TYR A 128 -5.73 14.14 0.68
N ALA A 129 -6.30 15.26 1.15
CA ALA A 129 -5.52 16.38 1.66
C ALA A 129 -4.74 16.01 2.94
N GLU A 130 -5.38 15.29 3.86
CA GLU A 130 -4.74 14.77 5.07
C GLU A 130 -3.60 13.79 4.73
N ILE A 131 -3.86 12.81 3.85
CA ILE A 131 -2.86 11.84 3.36
C ILE A 131 -1.68 12.57 2.73
N ALA A 132 -1.93 13.59 1.90
CA ALA A 132 -0.88 14.37 1.25
C ALA A 132 -0.01 15.14 2.26
N ALA A 133 -0.62 15.71 3.31
CA ALA A 133 0.09 16.39 4.38
C ALA A 133 0.98 15.42 5.18
N ARG A 134 0.42 14.27 5.61
CA ARG A 134 1.15 13.21 6.32
C ARG A 134 2.29 12.65 5.49
N PHE A 135 2.04 12.32 4.23
CA PHE A 135 3.06 11.83 3.30
C PHE A 135 4.20 12.85 3.13
N SER A 136 3.86 14.12 2.90
CA SER A 136 4.86 15.17 2.71
C SER A 136 5.74 15.35 3.95
N ALA A 137 5.15 15.31 5.15
CA ALA A 137 5.89 15.37 6.40
C ALA A 137 6.77 14.12 6.60
N ALA A 138 6.21 12.92 6.44
CA ALA A 138 6.91 11.65 6.69
C ALA A 138 8.04 11.38 5.69
N VAL A 139 7.86 11.74 4.42
CA VAL A 139 8.85 11.48 3.38
C VAL A 139 9.84 12.63 3.27
N PHE A 140 9.35 13.87 3.17
CA PHE A 140 10.16 15.02 2.77
C PHE A 140 10.46 16.01 3.90
N GLY A 141 9.88 15.81 5.10
CA GLY A 141 10.19 16.61 6.29
C GLY A 141 11.67 16.54 6.69
N ALA A 142 12.08 17.39 7.64
CA ALA A 142 13.48 17.48 8.08
C ALA A 142 14.03 16.11 8.55
N ASP A 143 13.21 15.35 9.26
CA ASP A 143 13.51 14.01 9.76
C ASP A 143 12.84 12.90 8.92
N GLY A 144 12.40 13.24 7.71
CA GLY A 144 11.68 12.31 6.83
C GLY A 144 12.57 11.23 6.24
N LEU A 145 11.93 10.26 5.56
CA LEU A 145 12.62 9.14 4.90
C LEU A 145 13.62 9.63 3.83
N VAL A 146 13.27 10.69 3.11
CA VAL A 146 14.10 11.35 2.10
C VAL A 146 13.95 12.88 2.25
N PRO A 147 14.62 13.49 3.25
CA PRO A 147 14.47 14.92 3.52
C PRO A 147 14.80 15.76 2.30
N ARG A 148 14.06 16.85 2.06
CA ARG A 148 14.29 17.74 0.90
C ARG A 148 15.72 18.27 0.82
N THR A 149 16.35 18.50 1.96
CA THR A 149 17.75 18.95 2.05
C THR A 149 18.74 17.95 1.46
N ARG A 150 18.35 16.68 1.31
CA ARG A 150 19.15 15.63 0.67
C ARG A 150 18.84 15.44 -0.82
N LEU A 151 17.85 16.16 -1.37
CA LEU A 151 17.40 16.01 -2.76
C LEU A 151 18.06 16.97 -3.76
N GLY A 152 18.87 17.92 -3.29
CA GLY A 152 19.52 18.92 -4.15
C GLY A 152 18.66 20.15 -4.34
#